data_AF-A0A497SJY5-F1
#
_entry.id   AF-A0A497SJY5-F1
#
_cell.length_a   1.000
_cell.length_b   1.000
_cell.length_c   1.000
_cell.angle_alpha   90.00
_cell.angle_beta   90.00
_cell.angle_gamma   90.00
#
_symmetry.space_group_name_H-M   'P 1'
#
loop_
_entity.id
_entity.type
_entity.pdbx_description
1 polymer ?
#
loop_
_entity_poly.entity_id
_entity_poly.type
_entity_poly.pdbx_seq_one_letter_code
_entity_poly.pdbx_strand_id
1 'polypeptide(L)'
;MKVPSSDLLKRIIKQKLREKGEVETQRELGALVQKELKKINPKLRVTPERVRRVAVEIPHVEVVVETRSGKKLPKVCPVCSSELVPIYMKNLTGKKVKTGFRCSKCSYRGDMKRFVPMRYTFRILKG
;
A
#
# COMPACT_ATOMS: atom_id res chain seq x y z
N MET A 1 24.24 -7.39 -5.06
CA MET A 1 22.81 -7.05 -5.25
C MET A 1 22.67 -5.54 -5.32
N LYS A 2 21.91 -4.97 -6.27
CA LYS A 2 21.67 -3.52 -6.33
C LYS A 2 20.19 -3.21 -6.06
N VAL A 3 19.94 -2.24 -5.18
CA VAL A 3 18.59 -1.74 -4.87
C VAL A 3 18.26 -0.62 -5.86
N PRO A 4 17.14 -0.68 -6.59
CA PRO A 4 16.73 0.38 -7.51
C PRO A 4 16.34 1.65 -6.75
N SER A 5 16.54 2.82 -7.37
CA SER A 5 16.08 4.09 -6.82
C SER A 5 14.55 4.15 -6.77
N SER A 6 14.02 4.95 -5.83
CA SER A 6 12.57 5.15 -5.72
C SER A 6 11.98 5.74 -6.99
N ASP A 7 12.67 6.67 -7.66
CA ASP A 7 12.15 7.31 -8.88
C ASP A 7 12.06 6.35 -10.06
N LEU A 8 13.04 5.44 -10.20
CA LEU A 8 12.98 4.38 -11.20
C LEU A 8 11.78 3.47 -10.94
N LEU A 9 11.56 3.07 -9.68
CA LEU A 9 10.40 2.27 -9.30
C LEU A 9 9.08 3.01 -9.59
N LYS A 10 8.96 4.29 -9.24
CA LYS A 10 7.77 5.10 -9.51
C LYS A 10 7.43 5.12 -11.01
N ARG A 11 8.43 5.32 -11.87
CA ARG A 11 8.25 5.31 -13.33
C ARG A 11 7.75 3.95 -13.83
N ILE A 12 8.41 2.86 -13.44
CA ILE A 12 8.04 1.50 -13.87
C ILE A 12 6.65 1.11 -13.37
N ILE A 13 6.34 1.36 -12.09
CA ILE A 13 5.02 1.05 -11.52
C ILE A 13 3.93 1.81 -12.28
N LYS A 14 4.09 3.13 -12.47
CA LYS A 14 3.12 3.95 -13.19
C LYS A 14 2.91 3.45 -14.62
N GLN A 15 3.99 3.08 -15.32
CA GLN A 15 3.89 2.50 -16.66
C GLN A 15 3.09 1.19 -16.65
N LYS A 16 3.40 0.25 -15.76
CA LYS A 16 2.71 -1.06 -15.72
C LYS A 16 1.24 -0.95 -15.33
N LEU A 17 0.90 -0.01 -14.45
CA LEU A 17 -0.51 0.25 -14.13
C LEU A 17 -1.25 0.96 -15.28
N ARG A 18 -0.58 1.79 -16.09
CA ARG A 18 -1.18 2.35 -17.33
C ARG A 18 -1.46 1.28 -18.37
N GLU A 19 -0.54 0.34 -18.55
CA GLU A 19 -0.68 -0.76 -19.50
C GLU A 19 -1.82 -1.73 -19.11
N LYS A 20 -1.96 -2.05 -17.82
CA LYS A 20 -2.96 -3.02 -17.34
C LYS A 20 -4.27 -2.43 -16.84
N GLY A 21 -4.31 -1.14 -16.50
CA GLY A 21 -5.41 -0.50 -15.78
C GLY A 21 -5.43 -0.83 -14.29
N GLU A 22 -5.47 -2.13 -13.95
CA GLU A 22 -5.55 -2.64 -12.58
C GLU A 22 -4.65 -3.88 -12.40
N VAL A 23 -4.08 -4.02 -11.19
CA VAL A 23 -3.31 -5.20 -10.77
C VAL A 23 -3.80 -5.63 -9.39
N GLU A 24 -4.29 -6.86 -9.28
CA GLU A 24 -5.11 -7.25 -8.13
C GLU A 24 -4.33 -7.86 -6.95
N THR A 25 -3.01 -8.04 -7.09
CA THR A 25 -2.19 -8.58 -6.00
C THR A 25 -0.83 -7.91 -5.88
N GLN A 26 -0.32 -7.85 -4.64
CA GLN A 26 1.04 -7.39 -4.35
C GLN A 26 2.10 -8.23 -5.07
N ARG A 27 1.90 -9.56 -5.13
CA ARG A 27 2.83 -10.48 -5.79
C ARG A 27 2.90 -10.23 -7.30
N GLU A 28 1.76 -10.03 -7.94
CA GLU A 28 1.69 -9.75 -9.37
C GLU A 28 2.40 -8.44 -9.71
N LEU A 29 2.07 -7.33 -9.02
CA LEU A 29 2.74 -6.06 -9.29
C LEU A 29 4.25 -6.16 -9.04
N GLY A 30 4.65 -6.83 -7.96
CA GLY A 30 6.05 -7.10 -7.65
C GLY A 30 6.77 -7.85 -8.77
N ALA A 31 6.14 -8.90 -9.32
CA ALA A 31 6.69 -9.69 -10.41
C ALA A 31 6.82 -8.88 -11.71
N LEU A 32 5.82 -8.07 -12.05
CA LEU A 32 5.84 -7.19 -13.23
C LEU A 32 6.97 -6.16 -13.16
N VAL A 33 7.11 -5.49 -12.02
CA VAL A 33 8.18 -4.51 -11.79
C VAL A 33 9.55 -5.20 -11.81
N GLN A 34 9.67 -6.36 -11.16
CA GLN A 34 10.93 -7.12 -11.14
C GLN A 34 11.34 -7.61 -12.54
N LYS A 35 10.38 -8.00 -13.39
CA LYS A 35 10.62 -8.37 -14.79
C LYS A 35 11.17 -7.18 -15.59
N GLU A 36 10.60 -5.99 -15.41
CA GLU A 36 11.05 -4.79 -16.10
C GLU A 36 12.44 -4.34 -15.63
N LEU A 37 12.71 -4.38 -14.32
CA LEU A 37 14.03 -4.06 -13.76
C LEU A 37 15.15 -4.96 -14.30
N LYS A 38 14.86 -6.26 -14.52
CA LYS A 38 15.85 -7.21 -15.05
C LYS A 38 16.28 -6.88 -16.48
N LYS A 39 15.40 -6.30 -17.29
CA LYS A 39 15.73 -5.83 -18.65
C LYS A 39 16.72 -4.66 -18.63
N ILE A 40 16.61 -3.80 -17.62
CA ILE A 40 17.50 -2.64 -17.45
C ILE A 40 18.84 -3.08 -16.86
N ASN A 41 18.81 -3.87 -15.79
CA ASN A 41 20.02 -4.41 -15.17
C ASN A 41 19.70 -5.71 -14.42
N PRO A 42 20.29 -6.86 -14.82
CA PRO A 42 20.05 -8.16 -14.19
C PRO A 42 20.41 -8.23 -12.69
N LYS A 43 21.20 -7.29 -12.17
CA LYS A 43 21.59 -7.23 -10.73
C LYS A 43 20.57 -6.48 -9.87
N LEU A 44 19.57 -5.82 -10.46
CA LEU A 44 18.52 -5.11 -9.72
C LEU A 44 17.50 -6.09 -9.13
N ARG A 45 17.14 -5.86 -7.86
CA ARG A 45 16.16 -6.66 -7.13
C ARG A 45 15.22 -5.75 -6.34
N VAL A 46 13.95 -6.12 -6.26
CA VAL A 46 12.93 -5.43 -5.45
C VAL A 46 11.97 -6.44 -4.86
N THR A 47 11.52 -6.22 -3.62
CA THR A 47 10.49 -7.05 -3.00
C THR A 47 9.09 -6.49 -3.29
N PRO A 48 8.05 -7.34 -3.30
CA PRO A 48 6.68 -6.88 -3.48
C PRO A 48 6.24 -5.83 -2.44
N GLU A 49 6.74 -5.89 -1.19
CA GLU A 49 6.46 -4.90 -0.15
C GLU A 49 7.08 -3.55 -0.48
N ARG A 50 8.31 -3.51 -1.02
CA ARG A 50 8.95 -2.26 -1.43
C ARG A 50 8.18 -1.63 -2.59
N VAL A 51 7.73 -2.44 -3.55
CA VAL A 51 6.88 -1.98 -4.65
C VAL A 51 5.58 -1.37 -4.12
N ARG A 52 4.89 -2.05 -3.19
CA ARG A 52 3.68 -1.51 -2.54
C ARG A 52 3.94 -0.17 -1.85
N ARG A 53 5.01 -0.06 -1.05
CA ARG A 53 5.34 1.20 -0.34
C ARG A 53 5.61 2.35 -1.32
N VAL A 54 6.32 2.09 -2.41
CA VAL A 54 6.60 3.10 -3.43
C VAL A 54 5.33 3.46 -4.22
N ALA A 55 4.45 2.50 -4.51
CA ALA A 55 3.22 2.74 -5.25
C ALA A 55 2.31 3.79 -4.58
N VAL A 56 2.25 3.77 -3.24
CA VAL A 56 1.49 4.74 -2.43
C VAL A 56 2.00 6.18 -2.58
N GLU A 57 3.26 6.36 -2.95
CA GLU A 57 3.88 7.68 -3.13
C GLU A 57 3.68 8.23 -4.54
N ILE A 58 3.05 7.48 -5.44
CA ILE A 58 2.83 7.89 -6.83
C ILE A 58 1.52 8.66 -6.93
N PRO A 59 1.52 9.92 -7.41
CA PRO A 59 0.29 10.64 -7.69
C PRO A 59 -0.57 9.89 -8.71
N HIS A 60 -1.90 9.89 -8.48
CA HIS A 60 -2.90 9.22 -9.31
C HIS A 60 -2.80 7.68 -9.33
N VAL A 61 -2.07 7.08 -8.40
CA VAL A 61 -2.13 5.63 -8.14
C VAL A 61 -2.88 5.42 -6.84
N GLU A 62 -3.92 4.59 -6.89
CA GLU A 62 -4.64 4.15 -5.72
C GLU A 62 -4.18 2.75 -5.31
N VAL A 63 -3.96 2.58 -4.01
CA VAL A 63 -3.67 1.27 -3.40
C VAL A 63 -4.83 0.92 -2.48
N VAL A 64 -5.71 0.05 -2.97
CA VAL A 64 -6.84 -0.47 -2.20
C VAL A 64 -6.36 -1.68 -1.40
N VAL A 65 -6.71 -1.72 -0.12
CA VAL A 65 -6.40 -2.86 0.75
C VAL A 65 -7.67 -3.45 1.31
N GLU A 66 -7.92 -4.71 0.98
CA GLU A 66 -8.99 -5.49 1.57
C GLU A 66 -8.50 -6.07 2.89
N THR A 67 -9.29 -5.91 3.95
CA THR A 67 -8.92 -6.37 5.29
C THR A 67 -9.97 -7.29 5.89
N ARG A 68 -9.51 -8.27 6.69
CA ARG A 68 -10.37 -9.09 7.56
C ARG A 68 -10.21 -8.74 9.03
N SER A 69 -11.14 -9.26 9.81
CA SER A 69 -11.08 -9.25 11.26
C SER A 69 -9.80 -9.95 11.78
N GLY A 70 -9.17 -9.38 12.80
CA GLY A 70 -7.99 -9.95 13.45
C GLY A 70 -8.05 -9.84 14.96
N LYS A 71 -7.17 -10.60 15.64
CA LYS A 71 -7.07 -10.59 17.11
C LYS A 71 -6.13 -9.49 17.65
N LYS A 72 -5.09 -9.12 16.89
CA LYS A 72 -4.05 -8.15 17.32
C LYS A 72 -3.87 -7.02 16.33
N LEU A 73 -4.14 -5.80 16.77
CA LEU A 73 -4.00 -4.59 15.96
C LEU A 73 -2.57 -4.46 15.39
N PRO A 74 -2.43 -3.97 14.14
CA PRO A 74 -1.13 -3.80 13.53
C PRO A 74 -0.37 -2.65 14.22
N LYS A 75 0.93 -2.84 14.45
CA LYS A 75 1.80 -1.79 15.02
C LYS A 75 2.12 -0.68 14.02
N VAL A 76 2.10 -1.00 12.72
CA VAL A 76 2.44 -0.10 11.62
C VAL A 76 1.41 -0.23 10.51
N CYS A 77 1.33 0.77 9.65
CA CYS A 77 0.42 0.78 8.51
C CYS A 77 0.70 -0.44 7.60
N PRO A 78 -0.33 -1.25 7.30
CA PRO A 78 -0.14 -2.40 6.42
C PRO A 78 0.25 -2.01 5.00
N VAL A 79 -0.08 -0.80 4.55
CA VAL A 79 0.19 -0.34 3.18
C VAL A 79 1.60 0.23 3.05
N CYS A 80 1.93 1.28 3.82
CA CYS A 80 3.19 2.01 3.69
C CYS A 80 4.20 1.78 4.82
N SER A 81 3.82 1.02 5.87
CA SER A 81 4.63 0.77 7.07
C SER A 81 4.92 2.00 7.95
N SER A 82 4.27 3.13 7.71
CA SER A 82 4.31 4.29 8.61
C SER A 82 3.46 4.10 9.86
N GLU A 83 3.57 5.02 10.81
CA GLU A 83 2.80 4.99 12.06
C GLU A 83 1.28 5.04 11.83
N LEU A 84 0.55 4.39 12.74
CA LEU A 84 -0.90 4.43 12.82
C LEU A 84 -1.34 5.31 13.98
N VAL A 85 -2.09 6.36 13.67
CA VAL A 85 -2.64 7.31 14.63
C VAL A 85 -4.06 6.88 15.00
N PRO A 86 -4.41 6.78 16.29
CA PRO A 86 -5.76 6.43 16.73
C PRO A 86 -6.79 7.51 16.33
N ILE A 87 -7.99 7.07 15.99
CA ILE A 87 -9.16 7.92 15.75
C ILE A 87 -10.08 7.81 16.95
N TYR A 88 -10.53 8.96 17.46
CA TYR A 88 -11.48 9.04 18.56
C TYR A 88 -12.76 9.73 18.10
N MET A 89 -13.90 9.26 18.62
CA MET A 89 -15.20 9.89 18.45
C MET A 89 -15.90 10.02 19.80
N LYS A 90 -16.87 10.92 19.92
CA LYS A 90 -17.77 10.94 21.06
C LYS A 90 -18.88 9.91 20.83
N ASN A 91 -19.16 9.09 21.83
CA ASN A 91 -20.35 8.23 21.81
C ASN A 91 -21.61 9.05 22.16
N LEU A 92 -22.78 8.38 22.21
CA LEU A 92 -24.06 9.01 22.56
C LEU A 92 -24.06 9.69 23.94
N THR A 93 -23.15 9.30 24.85
CA THR A 93 -23.00 9.88 26.20
C THR A 93 -21.88 10.93 26.27
N GLY A 94 -21.34 11.37 25.14
CA GLY A 94 -20.30 12.40 25.07
C GLY A 94 -18.88 11.92 25.42
N LYS A 95 -18.71 10.65 25.80
CA LYS A 95 -17.40 10.07 26.14
C LYS A 95 -16.56 9.84 24.89
N LYS A 96 -15.28 10.21 24.95
CA LYS A 96 -14.30 9.90 23.89
C LYS A 96 -14.01 8.41 23.86
N VAL A 97 -14.37 7.75 22.78
CA VAL A 97 -14.07 6.35 22.51
C VAL A 97 -13.18 6.24 21.29
N LYS A 98 -12.20 5.35 21.34
CA LYS A 98 -11.39 4.99 20.18
C LYS A 98 -12.28 4.22 19.20
N THR A 99 -12.27 4.60 17.93
CA THR A 99 -13.12 3.96 16.89
C THR A 99 -12.33 3.33 15.76
N GLY A 100 -11.05 3.68 15.62
CA GLY A 100 -10.19 3.12 14.60
C GLY A 100 -8.81 3.75 14.57
N PHE A 101 -8.17 3.67 13.40
CA PHE A 101 -6.83 4.16 13.14
C PHE A 101 -6.75 4.73 11.72
N ARG A 102 -5.89 5.74 11.55
CA ARG A 102 -5.46 6.22 10.24
C ARG A 102 -3.95 6.17 10.14
N CYS A 103 -3.43 6.00 8.93
CA CYS A 103 -2.02 6.21 8.70
C CYS A 103 -1.67 7.71 8.72
N SER A 104 -0.49 8.06 9.24
CA SER A 104 0.05 9.42 9.19
C SER A 104 0.57 9.82 7.81
N LYS A 105 0.86 8.86 6.92
CA LYS A 105 1.51 9.09 5.62
C LYS A 105 0.62 8.81 4.41
N CYS A 106 -0.25 7.79 4.47
CA CYS A 106 -1.10 7.41 3.35
C CYS A 106 -2.59 7.42 3.70
N SER A 107 -3.44 7.21 2.70
CA SER A 107 -4.90 7.21 2.84
C SER A 107 -5.48 6.01 3.61
N TYR A 108 -4.65 5.09 4.11
CA TYR A 108 -5.13 3.92 4.83
C TYR A 108 -5.88 4.30 6.11
N ARG A 109 -7.06 3.71 6.27
CA ARG A 109 -7.87 3.74 7.49
C ARG A 109 -8.28 2.31 7.84
N GLY A 110 -8.24 1.99 9.13
CA GLY A 110 -8.66 0.70 9.67
C GLY A 110 -9.59 0.90 10.85
N ASP A 111 -10.51 -0.03 11.05
CA ASP A 111 -11.38 -0.05 12.22
C ASP A 111 -10.75 -0.88 13.36
N MET A 112 -11.40 -0.97 14.52
CA MET A 112 -10.88 -1.70 15.68
C MET A 112 -10.90 -3.24 15.54
N LYS A 113 -11.62 -3.79 14.56
CA LYS A 113 -11.82 -5.23 14.36
C LYS A 113 -11.17 -5.72 13.05
N ARG A 114 -11.38 -5.04 11.93
CA ARG A 114 -10.90 -5.34 10.57
C ARG A 114 -9.66 -4.52 10.25
N PHE A 115 -8.52 -5.20 10.25
CA PHE A 115 -7.21 -4.56 10.03
C PHE A 115 -6.16 -5.50 9.45
N VAL A 116 -6.45 -6.79 9.30
CA VAL A 116 -5.49 -7.76 8.76
C VAL A 116 -5.60 -7.73 7.23
N PRO A 117 -4.55 -7.31 6.49
CA PRO A 117 -4.61 -7.26 5.04
C PRO A 117 -4.78 -8.65 4.43
N MET A 118 -5.69 -8.76 3.48
CA MET A 118 -5.91 -9.97 2.68
C MET A 118 -5.40 -9.77 1.26
N ARG A 119 -5.75 -8.63 0.65
CA ARG A 119 -5.45 -8.35 -0.75
C ARG A 119 -5.05 -6.89 -0.92
N TYR A 120 -4.15 -6.66 -1.87
CA TYR A 120 -3.76 -5.32 -2.30
C TYR A 120 -4.06 -5.20 -3.79
N THR A 121 -4.89 -4.23 -4.13
CA THR A 121 -5.22 -3.90 -5.51
C THR A 121 -4.62 -2.53 -5.84
N PHE A 122 -4.02 -2.43 -7.02
CA PHE A 122 -3.33 -1.24 -7.50
C PHE A 122 -3.98 -0.79 -8.80
N ARG A 123 -4.42 0.47 -8.87
CA ARG A 123 -5.06 1.00 -10.06
C ARG A 123 -4.71 2.46 -10.28
N ILE A 124 -4.85 2.90 -11.53
CA ILE A 124 -4.76 4.33 -11.86
C ILE A 124 -6.11 4.99 -11.65
N LEU A 125 -6.10 6.09 -10.92
CA LEU A 125 -7.25 6.98 -10.85
C LEU A 125 -7.42 7.62 -12.23
N LYS A 126 -8.56 7.36 -12.88
CA LYS A 126 -8.98 8.12 -14.06
C LYS A 126 -9.29 9.53 -13.58
N GLY A 127 -8.40 10.46 -13.90
CA GLY A 127 -8.65 11.90 -13.78
C GLY A 127 -9.49 12.38 -14.96
#